data_AF-A0A955KYM5-F1
#
_entry.id   AF-A0A955KYM5-F1
#
_cell.length_a   1.000
_cell.length_b   1.000
_cell.length_c   1.000
_cell.angle_alpha   90.00
_cell.angle_beta   90.00
_cell.angle_gamma   90.00
#
_symmetry.space_group_name_H-M   'P 1'
#
loop_
_entity.id
_entity.type
_entity.pdbx_description
1 polymer ?
#
loop_
_entity_poly.entity_id
_entity_poly.type
_entity_poly.pdbx_seq_one_letter_code
_entity_poly.pdbx_strand_id
1 'polypeptide(L)' 'MLKFQTTHQDGYARAGLLETSHGSIETPVFMPVGTQGCIK' A
#
# COMPACT_ATOMS: atom_id res chain seq x y z
N MET A 1 -13.93 -3.83 -0.52
CA MET A 1 -13.94 -2.98 0.69
C MET A 1 -12.50 -2.54 0.92
N LEU A 2 -12.24 -1.24 1.05
CA LEU A 2 -10.89 -0.74 1.34
C LEU A 2 -10.67 -0.79 2.86
N LYS A 3 -9.62 -1.47 3.32
CA LYS A 3 -9.29 -1.56 4.75
C LYS A 3 -7.79 -1.37 4.94
N PHE A 4 -7.41 -0.56 5.92
CA PHE A 4 -6.01 -0.30 6.27
C PHE A 4 -5.75 -0.74 7.72
N GLN A 5 -4.66 -1.46 7.94
CA GLN A 5 -4.24 -1.93 9.27
C GLN A 5 -2.75 -1.65 9.49
N THR A 6 -2.40 -1.00 10.60
CA THR A 6 -1.02 -0.87 11.05
C THR A 6 -0.55 -2.17 11.69
N THR A 7 0.59 -2.71 11.23
CA THR A 7 1.21 -3.92 11.79
C THR A 7 2.31 -3.58 12.79
N HIS A 8 3.03 -2.47 12.57
CA HIS A 8 4.07 -1.98 13.47
C HIS A 8 4.20 -0.45 13.37
N GLN A 9 4.68 0.17 14.44
CA GLN A 9 4.91 1.61 14.51
C GLN A 9 6.20 1.90 15.28
N ASP A 10 7.02 2.78 14.73
CA ASP A 10 8.23 3.32 15.38
C ASP A 10 8.22 4.85 15.23
N GLY A 11 7.94 5.55 16.33
CA GLY A 11 7.67 6.99 16.31
C GLY A 11 6.52 7.34 15.36
N TYR A 12 6.82 8.11 14.31
CA TYR A 12 5.87 8.47 13.25
C TYR A 12 5.85 7.51 12.05
N ALA A 13 6.82 6.59 11.96
CA ALA A 13 6.88 5.60 10.90
C ALA A 13 5.88 4.47 11.17
N ARG A 14 5.21 4.00 10.11
CA ARG A 14 4.19 2.94 10.20
C ARG A 14 4.45 1.90 9.13
N ALA A 15 4.48 0.65 9.55
CA ALA A 15 4.31 -0.49 8.67
C ALA A 15 2.85 -0.96 8.74
N GLY A 16 2.29 -1.38 7.63
CA GLY A 16 0.88 -1.78 7.59
C GLY A 16 0.48 -2.51 6.32
N LEU A 17 -0.75 -3.02 6.33
CA LEU A 17 -1.36 -3.72 5.21
C LEU A 17 -2.59 -2.95 4.73
N LEU A 18 -2.65 -2.68 3.43
CA LEU A 18 -3.80 -2.13 2.73
C LEU A 18 -4.51 -3.23 1.96
N GLU A 19 -5.68 -3.65 2.44
CA GLU A 19 -6.53 -4.63 1.77
C GLU A 19 -7.39 -3.91 0.70
N THR A 20 -7.25 -4.36 -0.55
CA THR A 20 -8.04 -3.90 -1.70
C THR A 20 -8.84 -5.07 -2.28
N SER A 21 -9.76 -4.79 -3.22
CA SER A 21 -10.44 -5.85 -3.98
C SER A 21 -9.50 -6.69 -4.83
N HIS A 22 -8.29 -6.20 -5.13
CA HIS A 22 -7.31 -6.84 -6.01
C HIS A 22 -6.13 -7.45 -5.23
N GLY A 23 -6.24 -7.54 -3.90
CA GLY A 23 -5.21 -8.10 -3.03
C GLY A 23 -4.72 -7.11 -1.98
N SER A 24 -3.74 -7.56 -1.20
CA SER A 24 -3.17 -6.82 -0.08
C SER A 24 -1.86 -6.16 -0.49
N ILE A 25 -1.64 -4.93 -0.03
CA ILE A 25 -0.45 -4.12 -0.32
C ILE A 25 0.27 -3.79 0.99
N GLU A 26 1.56 -4.12 1.10
CA GLU A 26 2.39 -3.74 2.24
C GLU A 26 2.76 -2.25 2.17
N THR A 27 2.77 -1.56 3.30
CA THR A 27 3.11 -0.14 3.42
C THR A 27 4.29 0.02 4.40
N PRO A 28 5.22 0.97 4.16
CA PRO A 28 5.20 2.00 3.12
C PRO A 28 5.55 1.47 1.72
N VAL A 29 4.84 1.95 0.69
CA VAL A 29 5.07 1.56 -0.71
C VAL A 29 5.15 2.80 -1.60
N PHE A 30 6.07 2.79 -2.55
CA PHE A 30 6.14 3.76 -3.64
C PHE A 30 5.59 3.10 -4.91
N MET A 31 4.44 3.57 -5.39
CA MET A 31 3.76 2.95 -6.53
C MET A 31 4.21 3.60 -7.85
N PRO A 32 4.54 2.80 -8.89
CA PRO A 32 4.81 3.33 -10.22
C PRO A 32 3.54 3.87 -10.89
N VAL A 33 3.70 4.82 -11.81
CA VAL A 33 2.58 5.42 -12.55
C VAL A 33 2.33 4.64 -13.83
N GLY A 34 1.16 3.99 -13.92
CA GLY A 34 0.75 3.13 -15.05
C GLY A 34 -0.43 3.66 -15.87
N THR A 35 -0.70 4.97 -15.85
CA THR A 35 -1.94 5.58 -16.39
C THR A 35 -2.26 5.21 -17.85
N GLN A 36 -1.26 4.89 -18.66
CA GLN A 36 -1.42 4.57 -20.09
C GLN A 36 -1.29 3.05 -20.39
N GLY A 37 -1.68 2.19 -19.45
CA GLY A 37 -1.66 0.73 -19.62
C GLY A 37 -0.26 0.11 -19.65
N CYS A 38 0.76 0.88 -19.33
CA CYS A 38 2.16 0.46 -19.28
C CYS A 38 2.87 1.21 -18.17
N ILE A 39 3.77 0.52 -17.48
CA ILE A 39 4.78 1.12 -16.61
C ILE A 39 6.01 1.39 -17.49
N LYS A 40 6.50 2.61 -17.47
CA LYS A 40 7.75 2.99 -18.15
C LYS A 40 8.88 3.10 -17.15
#